data_AF-A0A6P1CPH0-F1
#
_entry.id   AF-A0A6P1CPH0-F1
#
_cell.length_a   1.000
_cell.length_b   1.000
_cell.length_c   1.000
_cell.angle_alpha   90.00
_cell.angle_beta   90.00
_cell.angle_gamma   90.00
#
_symmetry.space_group_name_H-M   'P 1'
#
loop_
_entity.id
_entity.type
_entity.pdbx_description
1 polymer ?
#
loop_
_entity_poly.entity_id
_entity_poly.type
_entity_poly.pdbx_seq_one_letter_code
_entity_poly.pdbx_strand_id
1 'polypeptide(L)'
;MFKLKRTALIVAAGVAVLGLTACDPSSTVDGIATPTSSVHEVAAPETRPQWPAIPTEVPVEDPYSTDGAWFIGSEIAPGDYRVIPTSEFGGGWKLCATIQCEIGAPGFIDNAFVTNRGYVTIPADALLIELTNVRLEAVA
;
A
#
# COMPACT_ATOMS: atom_id res chain seq x y z
N MET A 1 17.91 -42.72 7.51
CA MET A 1 17.77 -41.91 8.73
C MET A 1 19.13 -41.31 9.08
N PHE A 2 19.38 -40.06 8.69
CA PHE A 2 20.60 -39.33 9.03
C PHE A 2 20.20 -38.04 9.76
N LYS A 3 20.55 -37.97 11.04
CA LYS A 3 20.33 -36.81 11.91
C LYS A 3 21.52 -35.86 11.75
N LEU A 4 21.32 -34.68 11.16
CA LEU A 4 22.25 -33.56 11.34
C LEU A 4 21.65 -32.58 12.36
N LYS A 5 22.24 -32.57 13.56
CA LYS A 5 22.10 -31.49 14.52
C LYS A 5 23.02 -30.35 14.08
N ARG A 6 22.48 -29.14 13.91
CA ARG A 6 23.29 -27.91 13.83
C ARG A 6 22.98 -27.06 15.05
N THR A 7 24.03 -26.73 15.78
CA THR A 7 24.04 -25.97 17.02
C THR A 7 24.78 -24.67 16.77
N ALA A 8 24.17 -23.54 17.17
CA ALA A 8 24.77 -22.23 17.50
C ALA A 8 25.44 -21.43 16.33
N LEU A 9 25.57 -20.09 16.32
CA LEU A 9 25.55 -19.05 17.35
C LEU A 9 25.42 -17.66 16.66
N ILE A 10 24.55 -16.78 17.19
CA ILE A 10 24.58 -15.31 17.35
C ILE A 10 25.34 -14.42 16.33
N VAL A 11 24.64 -13.43 15.75
CA VAL A 11 25.10 -12.02 15.69
C VAL A 11 23.93 -11.11 16.04
N ALA A 12 24.10 -10.34 17.11
CA ALA A 12 23.22 -9.26 17.53
C ALA A 12 23.75 -7.91 17.06
N ALA A 13 22.86 -6.92 17.09
CA ALA A 13 23.07 -5.47 17.09
C ALA A 13 23.16 -4.75 15.74
N GLY A 14 22.23 -3.81 15.57
CA GLY A 14 22.25 -2.81 14.50
C GLY A 14 20.96 -1.97 14.45
N VAL A 15 20.51 -1.43 15.59
CA VAL A 15 19.46 -0.39 15.59
C VAL A 15 20.10 0.92 15.14
N ALA A 16 19.88 1.32 13.89
CA ALA A 16 20.21 2.67 13.44
C ALA A 16 19.03 3.59 13.76
N VAL A 17 19.08 4.24 14.92
CA VAL A 17 18.23 5.41 15.21
C VAL A 17 18.82 6.58 14.43
N LEU A 18 18.24 6.90 13.27
CA LEU A 18 18.53 8.17 12.60
C LEU A 18 17.85 9.28 13.40
N GLY A 19 18.65 9.95 14.24
CA GLY A 19 18.26 11.13 14.98
C GLY A 19 17.93 12.26 14.02
N LEU A 20 16.68 12.72 14.04
CA LEU A 20 16.34 14.05 13.57
C LEU A 20 16.77 15.03 14.65
N THR A 21 17.84 15.76 14.34
CA THR A 21 18.33 16.88 15.12
C THR A 21 17.20 17.89 15.33
N ALA A 22 16.80 18.07 16.58
CA ALA A 22 16.08 19.24 17.01
C ALA A 22 16.95 20.47 16.68
N CYS A 23 16.47 21.36 15.81
CA CYS A 23 17.08 22.66 15.61
C CYS A 23 16.83 23.51 16.87
N ASP A 24 17.83 23.57 17.75
CA ASP A 24 17.91 24.59 18.79
C ASP A 24 18.56 25.85 18.18
N PRO A 25 17.86 27.00 18.09
CA PRO A 25 18.35 28.16 17.39
C PRO A 25 19.07 29.10 18.35
N SER A 26 20.35 28.88 18.62
CA SER A 26 21.18 29.94 19.22
C SER A 26 22.66 29.59 19.23
N SER A 27 23.42 30.09 18.24
CA SER A 27 24.65 30.88 18.50
C SER A 27 25.34 31.28 17.19
N THR A 28 25.39 32.58 17.02
CA THR A 28 26.10 33.41 16.07
C THR A 28 27.56 32.96 15.87
N VAL A 29 27.98 32.77 14.62
CA VAL A 29 29.40 32.75 14.24
C VAL A 29 29.60 33.83 13.17
N ASP A 30 30.42 34.81 13.56
CA ASP A 30 30.82 35.98 12.78
C ASP A 30 31.54 35.62 11.47
N GLY A 31 31.31 36.43 10.43
CA GLY A 31 32.34 36.64 9.41
C GLY A 31 32.00 36.35 7.94
N ILE A 32 30.74 36.39 7.51
CA ILE A 32 30.42 36.37 6.07
C ILE A 32 29.41 37.49 5.78
N ALA A 33 29.74 38.34 4.81
CA ALA A 33 29.02 39.56 4.44
C ALA A 33 27.50 39.38 4.41
N THR A 34 26.77 40.24 5.13
CA THR A 34 25.32 40.31 5.05
C THR A 34 24.93 40.68 3.61
N PRO A 35 24.29 39.80 2.83
CA PRO A 35 23.73 40.23 1.55
C PRO A 35 22.61 41.22 1.89
N THR A 36 22.80 42.49 1.55
CA THR A 36 21.69 43.46 1.56
C THR A 36 20.78 43.08 0.41
N SER A 37 19.83 42.20 0.67
CA SER A 37 18.72 41.95 -0.25
C SER A 37 17.77 43.15 -0.10
N SER A 38 17.85 44.09 -1.04
CA SER A 38 16.71 44.98 -1.27
C SER A 38 15.60 44.12 -1.85
N VAL A 39 14.53 43.90 -1.09
CA VAL A 39 13.30 43.33 -1.61
C VAL A 39 12.76 44.33 -2.63
N HIS A 40 12.98 44.05 -3.91
CA HIS A 40 12.18 44.67 -4.96
C HIS A 40 10.84 43.95 -4.91
N GLU A 41 9.87 44.55 -4.22
CA GLU A 41 8.49 44.09 -4.25
C GLU A 41 7.97 44.35 -5.67
N VAL A 42 8.18 43.37 -6.55
CA VAL A 42 7.45 43.31 -7.80
C VAL A 42 6.03 42.96 -7.39
N ALA A 43 5.15 43.97 -7.38
CA ALA A 43 3.71 43.75 -7.32
C ALA A 43 3.33 42.89 -8.53
N ALA A 44 3.32 41.58 -8.34
CA ALA A 44 2.78 40.65 -9.30
C ALA A 44 1.27 40.94 -9.34
N PRO A 45 0.69 41.33 -10.49
CA PRO A 45 -0.76 41.36 -10.59
C PRO A 45 -1.25 39.93 -10.34
N GLU A 46 -1.96 39.73 -9.23
CA GLU A 46 -2.63 38.47 -8.91
C GLU A 46 -3.76 38.26 -9.92
N THR A 47 -3.41 37.73 -11.07
CA THR A 47 -4.39 37.16 -12.00
C THR A 47 -3.85 35.83 -12.49
N ARG A 48 -3.71 34.89 -11.54
CA ARG A 48 -3.69 33.47 -11.92
C ARG A 48 -5.05 33.14 -12.54
N PRO A 49 -5.11 32.58 -13.75
CA PRO A 49 -6.35 32.02 -14.27
C PRO A 49 -6.82 30.96 -13.28
N GLN A 50 -7.92 31.21 -12.59
CA GLN A 50 -8.60 30.18 -11.82
C GLN A 50 -9.24 29.25 -12.84
N TRP A 51 -8.55 28.16 -13.18
CA TRP A 51 -9.19 27.05 -13.87
C TRP A 51 -10.39 26.63 -13.03
N PRO A 52 -11.59 26.46 -13.61
CA PRO A 52 -12.73 25.96 -12.86
C PRO A 52 -12.32 24.60 -12.29
N ALA A 53 -12.27 24.51 -10.96
CA ALA A 53 -12.15 23.24 -10.28
C ALA A 53 -13.46 22.49 -10.56
N ILE A 54 -13.47 21.68 -11.61
CA ILE A 54 -14.54 20.71 -11.81
C ILE A 54 -14.35 19.71 -10.68
N PRO A 55 -15.31 19.55 -9.75
CA PRO A 55 -15.24 18.49 -8.76
C PRO A 55 -15.39 17.19 -9.53
N THR A 56 -14.27 16.53 -9.83
CA THR A 56 -14.31 15.15 -10.30
C THR A 56 -14.55 14.29 -9.08
N GLU A 57 -15.82 14.07 -8.77
CA GLU A 57 -16.23 13.07 -7.78
C GLU A 57 -15.94 11.70 -8.40
N VAL A 58 -14.75 11.15 -8.12
CA VAL A 58 -14.41 9.79 -8.52
C VAL A 58 -15.34 8.86 -7.73
N PRO A 59 -16.15 8.01 -8.40
CA PRO A 59 -16.96 7.03 -7.69
C PRO A 59 -16.05 6.19 -6.80
N VAL A 60 -16.33 6.15 -5.50
CA VAL A 60 -15.65 5.23 -4.59
C VAL A 60 -16.23 3.84 -4.87
N GLU A 61 -15.45 3.01 -5.55
CA GLU A 61 -15.80 1.62 -5.79
C GLU A 61 -15.67 0.83 -4.48
N ASP A 62 -16.60 -0.10 -4.24
CA ASP A 62 -16.52 -1.00 -3.09
C ASP A 62 -15.53 -2.14 -3.41
N PRO A 63 -14.37 -2.21 -2.72
CA PRO A 63 -13.36 -3.20 -3.03
C PRO A 63 -13.80 -4.63 -2.66
N TYR A 64 -14.87 -4.79 -1.86
CA TYR A 64 -15.39 -6.09 -1.48
C TYR A 64 -16.36 -6.68 -2.50
N SER A 65 -16.87 -5.89 -3.45
CA SER A 65 -17.90 -6.35 -4.39
C SER A 65 -17.68 -5.98 -5.85
N THR A 66 -16.58 -5.29 -6.14
CA THR A 66 -16.23 -4.84 -7.50
C THR A 66 -15.00 -5.60 -8.01
N ASP A 67 -15.05 -5.97 -9.29
CA ASP A 67 -13.92 -6.57 -9.99
C ASP A 67 -12.76 -5.58 -10.06
N GLY A 68 -11.54 -6.06 -9.85
CA GLY A 68 -10.38 -5.18 -9.79
C GLY A 68 -9.30 -5.72 -8.89
N ALA A 69 -8.23 -4.93 -8.77
CA ALA A 69 -7.07 -5.24 -7.97
C ALA A 69 -7.02 -4.25 -6.78
N TRP A 70 -7.06 -4.79 -5.57
CA TRP A 70 -7.24 -4.03 -4.34
C TRP A 70 -6.06 -4.26 -3.39
N PHE A 71 -5.54 -3.18 -2.84
CA PHE A 71 -4.45 -3.19 -1.88
C PHE A 71 -4.91 -3.64 -0.50
N ILE A 72 -4.20 -4.62 0.04
CA ILE A 72 -4.42 -5.11 1.38
C ILE A 72 -3.87 -4.09 2.39
N GLY A 73 -4.68 -3.78 3.41
CA GLY A 73 -4.38 -2.81 4.47
C GLY A 73 -4.90 -1.40 4.21
N SER A 74 -4.98 -0.96 2.96
CA SER A 74 -5.55 0.36 2.61
C SER A 74 -6.98 0.29 2.08
N GLU A 75 -7.31 -0.75 1.30
CA GLU A 75 -8.63 -0.90 0.67
C GLU A 75 -9.37 -2.11 1.23
N ILE A 76 -8.67 -3.23 1.43
CA ILE A 76 -9.21 -4.44 2.04
C ILE A 76 -8.39 -4.82 3.26
N ALA A 77 -9.04 -5.05 4.40
CA ALA A 77 -8.37 -5.54 5.59
C ALA A 77 -7.92 -7.01 5.45
N PRO A 78 -6.78 -7.42 6.04
CA PRO A 78 -6.46 -8.82 6.24
C PRO A 78 -7.55 -9.54 7.05
N GLY A 79 -7.74 -10.84 6.81
CA GLY A 79 -8.74 -11.65 7.51
C GLY A 79 -9.30 -12.79 6.70
N ASP A 80 -10.30 -13.47 7.27
CA ASP A 80 -11.00 -14.58 6.64
C ASP A 80 -12.28 -14.09 5.96
N TYR A 81 -12.41 -14.44 4.69
CA TYR A 81 -13.54 -14.03 3.85
C TYR A 81 -14.18 -15.24 3.19
N ARG A 82 -15.50 -15.20 3.11
CA ARG A 82 -16.26 -16.03 2.19
C ARG A 82 -16.23 -15.39 0.81
N VAL A 83 -15.92 -16.19 -0.20
CA VAL A 83 -15.92 -15.79 -1.60
C VAL A 83 -17.23 -16.24 -2.24
N ILE A 84 -17.96 -15.31 -2.83
CA ILE A 84 -19.27 -15.56 -3.43
C ILE A 84 -19.21 -15.17 -4.91
N PRO A 85 -19.38 -16.12 -5.85
CA PRO A 85 -19.47 -15.80 -7.27
C PRO A 85 -20.64 -14.85 -7.55
N THR A 86 -20.41 -13.88 -8.43
CA THR A 86 -21.43 -12.93 -8.92
C THR A 86 -21.91 -13.28 -10.33
N SER A 87 -21.24 -14.21 -11.02
CA SER A 87 -21.59 -14.73 -12.34
C SER A 87 -22.05 -16.19 -12.28
N GLU A 88 -22.94 -16.59 -13.21
CA GLU A 88 -23.40 -17.98 -13.35
C GLU A 88 -22.29 -18.95 -13.78
N PHE A 89 -21.22 -18.43 -14.37
CA PHE A 89 -20.05 -19.21 -14.78
C PHE A 89 -19.04 -19.42 -13.65
N GLY A 90 -19.26 -18.80 -12.49
CA GLY A 90 -18.30 -18.71 -11.40
C GLY A 90 -17.44 -17.44 -11.47
N GLY A 91 -16.44 -17.38 -10.63
CA GLY A 91 -15.49 -16.29 -10.55
C GLY A 91 -14.25 -16.71 -9.78
N GLY A 92 -13.26 -15.84 -9.69
CA GLY A 92 -12.03 -16.16 -9.00
C GLY A 92 -11.40 -14.99 -8.29
N TRP A 93 -10.37 -15.32 -7.54
CA TRP A 93 -9.50 -14.37 -6.90
C TRP A 93 -8.05 -14.81 -7.01
N LYS A 94 -7.15 -13.83 -6.90
CA LYS A 94 -5.70 -14.04 -6.93
C LYS A 94 -5.06 -13.16 -5.86
N LEU A 95 -4.22 -13.75 -5.02
CA LEU A 95 -3.63 -13.11 -3.85
C LEU A 95 -2.11 -13.07 -3.97
N CYS A 96 -1.51 -11.92 -3.70
CA CYS A 96 -0.10 -11.66 -3.98
C CYS A 96 0.55 -10.78 -2.93
N ALA A 97 1.84 -11.04 -2.68
CA ALA A 97 2.76 -10.22 -1.89
C ALA A 97 3.50 -9.17 -2.74
N THR A 98 3.36 -9.21 -4.07
CA THR A 98 4.01 -8.30 -5.02
C THR A 98 3.05 -7.85 -6.11
N ILE A 99 3.37 -6.74 -6.78
CA ILE A 99 2.52 -6.14 -7.83
C ILE A 99 2.44 -7.02 -9.08
N GLN A 100 3.52 -7.76 -9.40
CA GLN A 100 3.60 -8.58 -10.61
C GLN A 100 2.50 -9.66 -10.64
N CYS A 101 2.14 -10.19 -9.48
CA CYS A 101 0.97 -11.05 -9.25
C CYS A 101 0.72 -12.11 -10.34
N GLU A 102 1.80 -12.77 -10.77
CA GLU A 102 1.81 -13.78 -11.82
C GLU A 102 1.99 -15.18 -11.22
N ILE A 103 1.19 -16.14 -11.68
CA ILE A 103 1.24 -17.51 -11.18
C ILE A 103 2.61 -18.12 -11.50
N GLY A 104 3.31 -18.61 -10.46
CA GLY A 104 4.65 -19.19 -10.58
C GLY A 104 5.80 -18.16 -10.48
N ALA A 105 5.50 -16.87 -10.34
CA ALA A 105 6.49 -15.85 -10.05
C ALA A 105 6.67 -15.63 -8.54
N PRO A 106 7.82 -15.08 -8.09
CA PRO A 106 8.00 -14.67 -6.70
C PRO A 106 6.94 -13.66 -6.26
N GLY A 107 6.32 -13.94 -5.11
CA GLY A 107 5.28 -13.10 -4.54
C GLY A 107 3.85 -13.50 -4.89
N PHE A 108 3.65 -14.54 -5.70
CA PHE A 108 2.36 -15.21 -5.77
C PHE A 108 2.09 -15.96 -4.45
N ILE A 109 0.91 -15.75 -3.85
CA ILE A 109 0.51 -16.44 -2.61
C ILE A 109 -0.45 -17.57 -2.95
N ASP A 110 -1.62 -17.24 -3.50
CA ASP A 110 -2.66 -18.23 -3.79
C ASP A 110 -3.66 -17.70 -4.84
N ASN A 111 -4.40 -18.61 -5.46
CA ASN A 111 -5.53 -18.27 -6.32
C ASN A 111 -6.56 -19.40 -6.32
N ALA A 112 -7.82 -19.03 -6.54
CA ALA A 112 -8.86 -20.03 -6.76
C ALA A 112 -9.90 -19.52 -7.75
N PHE A 113 -10.46 -20.48 -8.49
CA PHE A 113 -11.70 -20.30 -9.24
C PHE A 113 -12.81 -21.07 -8.55
N VAL A 114 -13.94 -20.40 -8.33
CA VAL A 114 -15.06 -20.91 -7.56
C VAL A 114 -16.35 -20.81 -8.38
N THR A 115 -17.05 -21.93 -8.49
CA THR A 115 -18.40 -22.01 -9.11
C THR A 115 -19.51 -22.01 -8.06
N ASN A 116 -19.15 -22.13 -6.78
CA ASN A 116 -20.04 -22.01 -5.62
C ASN A 116 -19.31 -21.21 -4.52
N ARG A 117 -19.88 -21.10 -3.33
CA ARG A 117 -19.24 -20.41 -2.20
C ARG A 117 -17.88 -21.04 -1.88
N GLY A 118 -16.85 -20.20 -1.79
CA GLY A 118 -15.51 -20.55 -1.36
C GLY A 118 -15.07 -19.75 -0.14
N TYR A 119 -13.81 -19.91 0.25
CA TYR A 119 -13.18 -19.15 1.32
C TYR A 119 -11.77 -18.72 0.91
N VAL A 120 -11.34 -17.58 1.44
CA VAL A 120 -9.97 -17.08 1.31
C VAL A 120 -9.53 -16.49 2.64
N THR A 121 -8.30 -16.80 3.04
CA THR A 121 -7.62 -16.14 4.15
C THR A 121 -6.61 -15.16 3.55
N ILE A 122 -6.84 -13.87 3.78
CA ILE A 122 -5.94 -12.80 3.37
C ILE A 122 -4.96 -12.55 4.53
N PRO A 123 -3.67 -12.94 4.40
CA PRO A 123 -2.69 -12.73 5.44
C PRO A 123 -2.26 -11.27 5.50
N ALA A 124 -1.73 -10.83 6.64
CA ALA A 124 -1.36 -9.43 6.87
C ALA A 124 -0.14 -8.96 6.05
N ASP A 125 0.64 -9.90 5.49
CA ASP A 125 1.79 -9.63 4.63
C ASP A 125 1.47 -9.71 3.13
N ALA A 126 0.21 -10.00 2.76
CA ALA A 126 -0.23 -9.83 1.38
C ALA A 126 -0.24 -8.33 1.02
N LEU A 127 0.05 -8.05 -0.24
CA LEU A 127 0.03 -6.69 -0.79
C LEU A 127 -1.28 -6.42 -1.53
N LEU A 128 -1.75 -7.39 -2.30
CA LEU A 128 -2.81 -7.17 -3.28
C LEU A 128 -3.68 -8.42 -3.44
N ILE A 129 -4.98 -8.20 -3.61
CA ILE A 129 -5.94 -9.21 -4.07
C ILE A 129 -6.63 -8.72 -5.33
N GLU A 130 -6.68 -9.57 -6.35
CA GLU A 130 -7.45 -9.34 -7.58
C GLU A 130 -8.73 -10.16 -7.52
N LEU A 131 -9.86 -9.52 -7.79
CA LEU A 131 -11.20 -10.13 -7.82
C LEU A 131 -11.75 -10.11 -9.24
N THR A 132 -12.40 -11.21 -9.63
CA THR A 132 -13.04 -11.34 -10.93
C THR A 132 -14.32 -12.14 -10.80
N ASN A 133 -15.47 -11.52 -11.04
CA ASN A 133 -16.80 -12.08 -10.86
C ASN A 133 -17.03 -12.71 -9.47
N VAL A 134 -16.47 -12.11 -8.43
CA VAL A 134 -16.67 -12.53 -7.03
C VAL A 134 -16.84 -11.32 -6.12
N ARG A 135 -17.55 -11.52 -5.01
CA ARG A 135 -17.54 -10.62 -3.86
C ARG A 135 -17.05 -11.32 -2.61
N LEU A 136 -16.51 -10.56 -1.68
CA LEU A 136 -16.01 -11.00 -0.39
C LEU A 136 -17.01 -10.63 0.72
N GLU A 137 -17.22 -11.55 1.65
CA GLU A 137 -18.01 -11.34 2.87
C GLU A 137 -17.18 -11.80 4.07
N ALA A 138 -16.92 -10.90 5.03
CA ALA A 138 -16.11 -11.24 6.20
C ALA A 138 -16.76 -12.38 7.02
N VAL A 139 -15.94 -13.34 7.45
CA VAL A 139 -16.38 -14.41 8.35
C VAL A 139 -16.17 -13.92 9.79
N ALA A 140 -17.26 -13.80 10.54
CA ALA A 140 -17.25 -13.43 11.97
C ALA A 140 -16.86 -14.62 12.87
#